data_AF-W9B109-F1
#
_entry.id   AF-W9B109-F1
#
_cell.length_a   1.000
_cell.length_b   1.000
_cell.length_c   1.000
_cell.angle_alpha   90.00
_cell.angle_beta   90.00
_cell.angle_gamma   90.00
#
_symmetry.space_group_name_H-M   'P 1'
#
loop_
_entity.id
_entity.type
_entity.pdbx_description
1 polymer ?
#
loop_
_entity_poly.entity_id
_entity_poly.type
_entity_poly.pdbx_seq_one_letter_code
_entity_poly.pdbx_strand_id
1 'polypeptide(L)' 'MHTYGIYGQKDYNAWIGKLVCKRLYNNVDHDAFASAKFIGDNLDRHNTTQQNWQFLGAALNYYCPEKRVILDQAAAAQH' A
#
# COMPACT_ATOMS: atom_id res chain seq x y z
N MET A 1 6.94 19.69 -20.59
CA MET A 1 6.75 20.29 -19.25
C MET A 1 7.10 19.20 -18.25
N HIS A 2 8.34 19.22 -17.76
CA HIS A 2 8.85 18.19 -16.86
C HIS A 2 8.45 18.58 -15.43
N THR A 3 7.44 17.92 -14.90
CA THR A 3 6.98 18.12 -13.52
C THR A 3 8.13 17.80 -12.59
N TYR A 4 8.60 18.80 -11.85
CA TYR A 4 9.55 18.67 -10.77
C TYR A 4 8.92 17.83 -9.65
N GLY A 5 9.08 16.52 -9.75
CA GLY A 5 9.10 15.61 -8.63
C GLY A 5 10.41 14.85 -8.73
N ILE A 6 11.22 14.88 -7.68
CA ILE A 6 12.53 14.18 -7.63
C ILE A 6 12.35 12.65 -7.82
N TYR A 7 11.11 12.16 -7.80
CA TYR A 7 10.70 10.78 -7.97
C TYR A 7 9.88 10.62 -9.25
N GLY A 8 10.33 9.76 -10.17
CA GLY A 8 9.48 9.31 -11.26
C GLY A 8 8.32 8.46 -10.71
N GLN A 9 7.31 8.15 -11.54
CA GLN A 9 6.16 7.33 -11.13
C GLN A 9 6.58 5.99 -10.47
N LYS A 10 7.67 5.40 -10.96
CA LYS A 10 8.29 4.20 -10.37
C LYS A 10 8.82 4.43 -8.94
N ASP A 11 9.50 5.54 -8.72
CA ASP A 11 10.07 5.88 -7.41
C ASP A 11 8.99 6.29 -6.41
N TYR A 12 7.94 6.97 -6.89
CA TYR A 12 6.75 7.29 -6.09
C TYR A 12 6.05 6.02 -5.61
N ASN A 13 5.79 5.07 -6.51
CA ASN A 13 5.21 3.77 -6.16
C ASN A 13 6.09 3.02 -5.15
N ALA A 14 7.41 2.97 -5.38
CA ALA A 14 8.33 2.34 -4.44
C ALA A 14 8.30 3.00 -3.05
N TRP A 15 8.20 4.33 -3.00
CA TRP A 15 8.07 5.10 -1.77
C TRP A 15 6.76 4.80 -1.04
N ILE A 16 5.62 4.78 -1.74
CA ILE A 16 4.32 4.40 -1.15
C ILE A 16 4.38 2.99 -0.56
N GLY A 17 4.98 2.03 -1.27
CA GLY A 17 5.12 0.66 -0.77
C GLY A 17 5.93 0.59 0.53
N LYS A 18 7.04 1.32 0.64
CA LYS A 18 7.83 1.44 1.88
C LYS A 18 7.05 2.15 3.00
N LEU A 19 6.27 3.17 2.65
CA LEU A 19 5.52 3.97 3.62
C LEU A 19 4.38 3.17 4.24
N VAL A 20 3.67 2.34 3.46
CA VAL A 20 2.67 1.39 3.98
C VAL A 20 3.28 0.52 5.07
N CYS A 21 4.42 -0.11 4.79
CA CYS A 21 5.11 -0.93 5.78
C CYS A 21 5.47 -0.13 7.04
N LYS A 22 6.02 1.07 6.89
CA LYS A 22 6.34 1.94 8.02
C LYS A 22 5.09 2.29 8.86
N ARG A 23 3.95 2.56 8.21
CA ARG A 23 2.67 2.83 8.88
C ARG A 23 2.20 1.61 9.69
N LEU A 24 2.35 0.41 9.14
CA LEU A 24 2.01 -0.84 9.83
C LEU A 24 2.93 -1.12 11.03
N TYR A 25 4.25 -0.89 10.93
CA TYR A 25 5.14 -1.04 12.08
C TYR A 25 4.86 -0.04 13.19
N ASN A 26 4.50 1.19 12.80
CA ASN A 26 4.17 2.25 13.73
C ASN A 26 2.72 2.17 14.26
N ASN A 27 1.99 1.10 13.92
CA ASN A 27 0.59 0.89 14.30
C ASN A 27 -0.33 2.06 13.91
N VAL A 28 -0.02 2.73 12.80
CA VAL A 28 -0.85 3.79 12.19
C VAL A 28 -1.94 3.17 11.32
N ASP A 29 -1.57 2.15 10.55
CA ASP A 29 -2.54 1.27 9.88
C ASP A 29 -2.73 0.05 10.79
N HIS A 30 -3.96 -0.18 11.25
CA HIS A 30 -4.27 -1.30 12.14
C HIS A 30 -4.60 -2.59 11.37
N ASP A 31 -5.03 -2.46 10.12
CA ASP A 31 -5.44 -3.57 9.27
C ASP A 31 -5.11 -3.30 7.79
N ALA A 32 -5.38 -4.29 6.94
CA ALA A 32 -5.16 -4.15 5.51
C ALA A 32 -6.10 -3.14 4.85
N PHE A 33 -7.29 -2.88 5.41
CA PHE A 33 -8.25 -1.93 4.85
C PHE A 33 -7.74 -0.49 4.99
N ALA A 34 -7.18 -0.15 6.15
CA ALA A 34 -6.52 1.13 6.40
C ALA A 34 -5.35 1.35 5.44
N SER A 35 -4.50 0.33 5.24
CA SER A 35 -3.40 0.40 4.28
C SER A 35 -3.89 0.50 2.82
N ALA A 36 -4.92 -0.26 2.44
CA ALA A 36 -5.50 -0.20 1.09
C ALA A 36 -6.16 1.17 0.82
N LYS A 37 -6.79 1.77 1.83
CA LYS A 37 -7.32 3.13 1.77
C LYS A 37 -6.19 4.15 1.61
N PHE A 38 -5.13 4.05 2.40
CA PHE A 38 -3.96 4.90 2.28
C PHE A 38 -3.36 4.83 0.87
N ILE A 39 -3.24 3.62 0.31
CA ILE A 39 -2.80 3.43 -1.08
C ILE A 39 -3.77 4.11 -2.04
N GLY A 40 -5.08 3.91 -1.93
CA GLY A 40 -6.03 4.57 -2.82
C GLY A 40 -6.04 6.10 -2.74
N ASP A 41 -5.77 6.65 -1.56
CA ASP A 41 -5.73 8.10 -1.34
C ASP A 41 -4.42 8.73 -1.87
N ASN A 42 -3.34 7.95 -2.01
CA ASN A 42 -2.01 8.46 -2.40
C ASN A 42 -1.53 7.96 -3.77
N LEU A 43 -1.96 6.79 -4.21
CA LEU A 43 -1.69 6.24 -5.53
C LEU A 43 -2.58 6.96 -6.57
N ASP A 44 -2.28 6.78 -7.85
CA ASP A 44 -3.03 7.39 -8.94
C ASP A 44 -4.56 7.24 -8.75
N ARG A 45 -5.30 8.35 -8.87
CA ARG A 45 -6.75 8.42 -8.64
C ARG A 45 -7.55 7.57 -9.64
N HIS A 46 -6.93 7.12 -10.72
CA HIS A 46 -7.53 6.21 -11.70
C HIS A 46 -7.43 4.74 -11.31
N ASN A 47 -6.72 4.40 -10.23
CA ASN A 47 -6.65 3.02 -9.79
C ASN A 47 -7.96 2.56 -9.14
N THR A 48 -8.40 1.40 -9.59
CA THR A 48 -9.50 0.67 -8.98
C THR A 48 -9.12 0.15 -7.59
N THR A 49 -10.12 -0.11 -6.76
CA THR A 49 -9.93 -0.76 -5.46
C THR A 49 -9.11 -2.05 -5.60
N GLN A 50 -9.40 -2.87 -6.62
CA GLN A 50 -8.65 -4.10 -6.87
C GLN A 50 -7.17 -3.87 -7.14
N GLN A 51 -6.81 -2.85 -7.94
CA GLN A 51 -5.41 -2.49 -8.20
C GLN A 51 -4.70 -2.02 -6.93
N ASN A 52 -5.40 -1.30 -6.03
CA ASN A 52 -4.84 -0.88 -4.75
C ASN A 52 -4.53 -2.08 -3.84
N TRP A 53 -5.40 -3.10 -3.81
CA TRP A 53 -5.15 -4.35 -3.08
C TRP A 53 -4.02 -5.18 -3.68
N GLN A 54 -3.93 -5.25 -5.02
CA GLN A 54 -2.81 -5.91 -5.69
C GLN A 54 -1.48 -5.21 -5.37
N PHE A 55 -1.48 -3.88 -5.39
CA PHE A 55 -0.33 -3.07 -5.00
C PHE A 55 0.05 -3.31 -3.53
N LEU A 56 -0.93 -3.32 -2.61
CA LEU A 56 -0.71 -3.63 -1.20
C LEU A 56 -0.02 -4.99 -1.04
N GLY A 57 -0.54 -6.03 -1.70
CA GLY A 57 0.07 -7.36 -1.66
C GLY A 57 1.51 -7.37 -2.15
N ALA A 58 1.79 -6.69 -3.27
CA ALA A 58 3.15 -6.57 -3.78
C ALA A 58 4.08 -5.79 -2.83
N ALA A 59 3.59 -4.69 -2.23
CA ALA A 59 4.33 -3.88 -1.29
C ALA A 59 4.69 -4.67 -0.02
N LEU A 60 3.72 -5.39 0.57
CA LEU A 60 3.97 -6.23 1.75
C LEU A 60 4.99 -7.33 1.43
N ASN A 61 4.85 -8.00 0.28
CA ASN A 61 5.77 -9.07 -0.12
C ASN A 61 7.22 -8.61 -0.25
N TYR A 62 7.42 -7.38 -0.76
CA TYR A 62 8.75 -6.87 -1.06
C TYR A 62 9.38 -6.11 0.11
N TYR A 63 8.59 -5.34 0.87
CA TYR A 63 9.10 -4.41 1.88
C TYR A 63 8.86 -4.86 3.33
N CYS A 64 7.84 -5.65 3.63
CA CYS A 64 7.54 -6.14 4.99
C CYS A 64 6.75 -7.45 4.98
N PRO A 65 7.37 -8.57 4.55
CA PRO A 65 6.68 -9.85 4.38
C PRO A 65 6.06 -10.40 5.67
N GLU A 66 6.58 -10.05 6.83
CA GLU A 66 6.01 -10.43 8.13
C GLU A 66 4.67 -9.76 8.44
N LYS A 67 4.37 -8.60 7.82
CA LYS A 67 3.09 -7.92 7.97
C LYS A 67 2.03 -8.47 7.03
N ARG A 68 2.37 -9.41 6.15
CA ARG A 68 1.44 -10.01 5.19
C ARG A 68 0.21 -10.66 5.84
N VAL A 69 0.32 -11.10 7.09
CA VAL A 69 -0.79 -11.67 7.88
C VAL A 69 -2.03 -10.78 7.91
N ILE A 70 -1.89 -9.46 7.76
CA ILE A 70 -3.05 -8.54 7.72
C ILE A 70 -3.95 -8.80 6.51
N LEU A 71 -3.41 -9.34 5.41
CA LEU A 71 -4.20 -9.71 4.23
C LEU A 71 -5.07 -10.93 4.50
N ASP A 72 -4.54 -11.92 5.20
CA ASP A 72 -5.29 -13.12 5.59
C ASP A 72 -6.39 -12.76 6.60
N GLN A 73 -6.08 -11.85 7.54
CA GLN A 73 -7.07 -11.29 8.47
C GLN A 73 -8.19 -10.54 7.73
N ALA A 74 -7.84 -9.74 6.71
CA ALA A 74 -8.83 -9.03 5.92
C ALA A 74 -9.71 -9.98 5.10
N ALA A 75 -9.14 -11.04 4.53
CA ALA A 75 -9.90 -12.07 3.82
C ALA A 75 -10.87 -12.79 4.77
N ALA A 76 -10.44 -13.12 5.99
CA ALA A 76 -11.29 -13.74 7.00
C ALA A 76 -12.42 -12.82 7.49
N ALA A 77 -12.20 -11.50 7.51
CA ALA A 77 -13.20 -10.52 7.92
C ALA A 77 -14.27 -10.21 6.85
N GLN A 78 -14.06 -10.67 5.60
CA GLN A 78 -15.02 -10.52 4.50
C GLN A 78 -16.02 -11.68 4.40
N HIS A 79 -15.90 -12.67 5.29
CA HIS A 79 -16.80 -13.82 5.42
C HIS A 79 -17.72 -13.67 6.63
#